data_AF-A0A139WWC6-F1
#
_entry.id   AF-A0A139WWC6-F1
#
_cell.length_a   1.000
_cell.length_b   1.000
_cell.length_c   1.000
_cell.angle_alpha   90.00
_cell.angle_beta   90.00
_cell.angle_gamma   90.00
#
_symmetry.space_group_name_H-M   'P 1'
#
loop_
_entity.id
_entity.type
_entity.pdbx_description
1 polymer ?
#
loop_
_entity_poly.entity_id
_entity_poly.type
_entity_poly.pdbx_seq_one_letter_code
_entity_poly.pdbx_strand_id
1 'polypeptide(L)' 'MKSLSKEMTYRGLYHFSVAYDKGQADDPVKYFTAQENQDLGVVKSVRKPVSQLDLSPFPAPS' A
#
# COMPACT_ATOMS: atom_id res chain seq x y z
N MET A 1 3.44 13.11 1.12
CA MET A 1 3.78 12.22 2.25
C MET A 1 3.03 10.90 2.07
N LYS A 2 3.69 9.75 2.12
CA LYS A 2 3.02 8.44 2.02
C LYS A 2 2.33 8.14 3.35
N SER A 3 1.11 7.61 3.30
CA SER A 3 0.37 7.22 4.51
C SER A 3 0.70 5.77 4.88
N LEU A 4 0.91 5.52 6.16
CA LEU A 4 1.09 4.17 6.71
C LEU A 4 -0.20 3.72 7.39
N SER A 5 -0.63 2.49 7.13
CA SER A 5 -1.76 1.90 7.84
C SER A 5 -1.27 1.20 9.10
N LYS A 6 -1.71 1.66 10.27
CA LYS A 6 -1.33 1.07 11.57
C LYS A 6 -1.62 -0.42 11.63
N GLU A 7 -2.83 -0.83 11.25
CA GLU A 7 -3.24 -2.23 11.27
C GLU A 7 -2.38 -3.08 10.35
N MET A 8 -2.08 -2.59 9.14
CA MET A 8 -1.23 -3.31 8.20
C MET A 8 0.23 -3.37 8.65
N THR A 9 0.72 -2.35 9.34
CA THR A 9 2.04 -2.41 9.98
C THR A 9 2.09 -3.54 11.01
N TYR A 10 1.11 -3.66 11.91
CA TYR A 10 1.10 -4.74 12.89
C TYR A 10 0.95 -6.13 12.26
N ARG A 11 0.05 -6.30 11.27
CA ARG A 11 -0.06 -7.56 10.53
C ARG A 11 1.23 -7.90 9.77
N GLY A 12 1.85 -6.90 9.15
CA GLY A 12 3.12 -7.07 8.45
C GLY A 12 4.24 -7.51 9.39
N LEU A 13 4.32 -6.92 10.59
CA LEU A 13 5.32 -7.29 11.59
C LEU A 13 5.14 -8.74 12.08
N TYR A 14 3.91 -9.23 12.19
CA TYR A 14 3.64 -10.63 12.49
C TYR A 14 4.21 -11.56 11.41
N HIS A 15 3.96 -11.28 10.13
CA HIS A 15 4.50 -12.08 9.02
C HIS A 15 6.02 -11.99 8.92
N PHE A 16 6.59 -10.80 9.14
CA PHE A 16 8.02 -10.60 9.22
C PHE A 16 8.64 -11.45 10.34
N SER A 17 8.04 -11.47 11.54
CA SER A 17 8.55 -12.28 12.66
C SER A 17 8.62 -13.76 12.31
N VAL A 18 7.60 -14.30 11.64
CA VAL A 18 7.59 -15.70 11.18
C VAL A 18 8.65 -15.96 10.10
N ALA A 19 8.85 -15.02 9.18
CA ALA A 19 9.88 -15.12 8.15
C ALA A 19 11.30 -15.02 8.75
N TYR A 20 11.47 -14.16 9.76
CA TYR A 20 12.71 -13.99 10.50
C TYR A 20 13.10 -15.25 11.26
N ASP A 21 12.15 -15.86 11.99
CA ASP A 21 12.39 -17.10 12.72
C ASP A 21 12.76 -18.28 11.79
N LYS A 22 12.28 -18.24 10.54
CA LYS A 22 12.64 -19.21 9.49
C LYS A 22 13.95 -18.88 8.76
N GLY A 23 14.60 -17.76 9.09
CA GLY A 23 15.80 -17.28 8.40
C GLY A 23 15.55 -16.81 6.96
N GLN A 24 14.30 -16.50 6.60
CA GLN A 24 13.88 -16.09 5.26
C GLN A 24 13.93 -14.57 5.06
N ALA A 25 13.95 -13.79 6.14
CA ALA A 25 14.06 -12.35 6.13
C ALA A 25 14.84 -11.86 7.35
N ASP A 26 15.68 -10.84 7.18
CA ASP A 26 16.50 -10.23 8.22
C ASP A 26 16.25 -8.73 8.37
N ASP A 27 15.84 -8.08 7.28
CA ASP A 27 15.57 -6.66 7.19
C ASP A 27 14.08 -6.40 6.95
N PRO A 28 13.36 -5.78 7.91
CA PRO A 28 11.93 -5.51 7.77
C PRO A 28 11.63 -4.50 6.67
N VAL A 29 12.53 -3.56 6.37
CA VAL A 29 12.33 -2.58 5.30
C VAL A 29 12.41 -3.26 3.94
N LYS A 30 13.41 -4.12 3.73
CA LYS A 30 13.49 -4.95 2.50
C LYS A 30 12.28 -5.87 2.39
N TYR A 31 11.88 -6.50 3.50
CA TYR A 31 10.72 -7.39 3.53
C TYR A 31 9.43 -6.69 3.07
N PHE A 32 9.12 -5.50 3.61
CA PHE A 32 7.90 -4.76 3.25
C PHE A 32 7.96 -4.05 1.88
N THR A 33 9.15 -3.89 1.30
CA THR A 33 9.32 -3.27 -0.02
C THR A 33 9.44 -4.28 -1.16
N ALA A 34 9.69 -5.56 -0.83
CA ALA A 34 9.69 -6.67 -1.79
C ALA A 34 8.35 -6.77 -2.53
N GLN A 35 8.38 -7.03 -3.84
CA GLN A 35 7.20 -7.03 -4.69
C GLN A 35 6.18 -8.09 -4.26
N GLU A 36 6.66 -9.25 -3.84
CA GLU A 36 5.86 -10.36 -3.31
C GLU A 36 5.11 -10.03 -2.00
N ASN A 37 5.54 -9.03 -1.22
CA ASN A 37 4.93 -8.66 0.07
C ASN A 37 4.16 -7.32 0.02
N GLN A 38 3.96 -6.75 -1.18
CA GLN A 38 3.20 -5.49 -1.34
C GLN A 38 1.71 -5.65 -1.08
N ASP A 39 1.19 -6.88 -1.14
CA ASP A 39 -0.19 -7.26 -0.81
C ASP A 39 -0.55 -6.94 0.65
N LEU A 40 0.43 -7.00 1.56
CA LEU A 40 0.25 -6.59 2.96
C LEU A 40 -0.16 -5.12 3.10
N GLY A 41 0.07 -4.29 2.06
CA GLY A 41 -0.48 -2.95 1.98
C GLY A 41 -0.06 -2.02 3.12
N VAL A 42 1.13 -2.26 3.69
CA VAL A 42 1.74 -1.46 4.78
C VAL A 42 1.93 -0.02 4.32
N VAL A 43 2.50 0.15 3.12
CA VAL A 43 2.68 1.45 2.47
C VAL A 43 1.47 1.73 1.59
N LYS A 44 0.65 2.73 1.95
CA LYS A 44 -0.48 3.12 1.10
C LYS A 44 0.00 4.02 -0.03
N SER A 45 -0.44 3.72 -1.25
CA SER A 45 -0.30 4.63 -2.39
C SER A 45 -1.15 5.89 -2.16
N VAL A 46 -0.64 7.03 -2.59
CA VAL A 46 -1.45 8.25 -2.68
C VAL A 46 -2.55 7.98 -3.70
N ARG A 47 -3.82 8.15 -3.30
CA ARG A 47 -4.95 8.00 -4.22
C ARG A 47 -4.86 9.07 -5.31
N LYS A 48 -5.21 8.71 -6.54
CA LYS A 48 -5.39 9.69 -7.61
C LYS A 48 -6.46 10.70 -7.17
N PRO A 49 -6.31 12.00 -7.48
CA PRO A 49 -7.37 12.96 -7.24
C PRO A 49 -8.63 12.48 -7.95
N VAL A 50 -9.77 12.57 -7.26
CA VAL A 50 -11.06 12.23 -7.87
C VAL A 50 -11.35 13.33 -8.89
N SER A 51 -11.32 12.99 -10.17
CA SER A 51 -11.81 13.86 -11.22
C SER A 51 -13.28 14.15 -10.91
N GLN A 52 -13.65 15.42 -10.76
CA GLN A 52 -15.06 15.77 -10.69
C GLN A 52 -15.69 15.32 -12.01
N LEU A 53 -16.66 14.41 -11.93
CA LEU A 53 -17.44 13.99 -13.08
C LEU A 53 -18.26 15.20 -13.51
N ASP A 54 -18.07 15.65 -14.75
CA ASP A 54 -18.94 16.67 -15.32
C ASP A 54 -20.33 16.05 -15.50
N LEU A 55 -21.30 16.55 -14.71
CA LEU A 55 -22.70 16.15 -14.76
C LEU A 55 -23.54 17.14 -15.58
N SER A 56 -22.89 17.96 -16.42
CA SER A 56 -23.58 18.84 -17.33
C SER A 56 -24.55 18.04 -18.22
N PRO A 57 -25.78 18.55 -18.45
CA PRO A 57 -26.79 17.82 -19.22
C PRO A 57 -26.42 17.62 -20.70
N PHE A 58 -25.47 18.42 -21.20
CA PHE A 58 -24.98 18.34 -22.57
C PHE A 58 -23.47 18.58 -22.59
N PRO A 59 -22.69 17.83 -23.41
CA PRO A 59 -21.27 18.06 -23.54
C PRO A 59 -21.00 19.44 -24.15
N ALA A 60 -19.89 20.07 -23.75
CA ALA A 60 -19.44 21.32 -24.35
C ALA A 60 -19.20 21.12 -25.87
N PRO A 61 -19.56 22.10 -26.71
CA PRO A 61 -19.35 22.01 -28.15
C PRO A 61 -17.85 21.92 -28.49
N SER A 62 -17.52 21.02 -29.42
CA SER A 62 -16.17 20.70 -29.91
C SER A 62 -15.48 21.84 -30.67
#